data_AF-A0A968IPS5-F1
#
_entry.id   AF-A0A968IPS5-F1
#
_cell.length_a   1.000
_cell.length_b   1.000
_cell.length_c   1.000
_cell.angle_alpha   90.00
_cell.angle_beta   90.00
_cell.angle_gamma   90.00
#
_symmetry.space_group_name_H-M   'P 1'
#
loop_
_entity.id
_entity.type
_entity.pdbx_description
1 polymer ?
#
loop_
_entity_poly.entity_id
_entity_poly.type
_entity_poly.pdbx_seq_one_letter_code
_entity_poly.pdbx_strand_id
1 'polypeptide(L)'
;MRSRRGGCQITSLTELGLPHTKRLLKEMIVLHPHLYTLSNLNNWREGIPGLRKFLHTEILLWGLGERLLDIVENYIGLPLLFHGVDLRRDAADAPLTDARHWHRDIEDERMVKVIIYLNNVGVTGGPYEYIPRSYTEHLNTALDYKSGFISDEAIADSDRGNINLLLKISNSID
;
A
#
# COMPACT_ATOMS: atom_id res chain seq x y z
N MET A 1 4.62 -19.38 0.10
CA MET A 1 5.16 -18.22 0.88
C MET A 1 4.71 -18.36 2.34
N ARG A 2 5.47 -17.89 3.34
CA ARG A 2 5.13 -18.03 4.79
C ARG A 2 4.77 -16.67 5.44
N SER A 3 3.88 -15.89 4.81
CA SER A 3 3.50 -14.52 5.27
C SER A 3 2.71 -14.46 6.59
N ARG A 4 2.21 -15.60 7.12
CA ARG A 4 1.31 -15.67 8.30
C ARG A 4 1.81 -15.05 9.63
N ARG A 5 3.04 -14.54 9.72
CA ARG A 5 3.59 -13.95 10.96
C ARG A 5 3.67 -12.42 10.98
N GLY A 6 3.80 -11.76 9.82
CA GLY A 6 4.11 -10.32 9.75
C GLY A 6 2.91 -9.40 9.56
N GLY A 7 1.87 -9.85 8.84
CA GLY A 7 0.81 -8.97 8.36
C GLY A 7 1.12 -8.40 6.96
N CYS A 8 2.36 -7.96 6.73
CA CYS A 8 2.89 -7.59 5.42
C CYS A 8 4.01 -8.54 4.93
N GLN A 9 4.38 -8.43 3.66
CA GLN A 9 5.54 -9.07 3.03
C GLN A 9 6.07 -8.15 1.93
N ILE A 10 7.35 -7.75 2.03
CA ILE A 10 8.07 -7.07 0.95
C ILE A 10 8.79 -8.14 0.12
N THR A 11 8.76 -8.03 -1.22
CA THR A 11 9.43 -8.93 -2.17
C THR A 11 9.44 -8.28 -3.56
N SER A 12 10.31 -8.73 -4.46
CA SER A 12 10.33 -8.32 -5.85
C SER A 12 9.29 -9.07 -6.70
N LEU A 13 8.85 -8.43 -7.80
CA LEU A 13 8.02 -9.08 -8.82
C LEU A 13 8.69 -10.33 -9.43
N THR A 14 10.02 -10.38 -9.44
CA THR A 14 10.81 -11.52 -9.95
C THR A 14 10.70 -12.74 -9.03
N GLU A 15 10.85 -12.55 -7.72
CA GLU A 15 10.69 -13.63 -6.72
C GLU A 15 9.23 -14.10 -6.62
N LEU A 16 8.29 -13.16 -6.65
CA LEU A 16 6.86 -13.46 -6.67
C LEU A 16 6.46 -14.21 -7.95
N GLY A 17 7.19 -14.00 -9.06
CA GLY A 17 7.21 -14.87 -10.24
C GLY A 17 5.86 -15.00 -10.95
N LEU A 18 5.00 -13.99 -10.87
CA LEU A 18 3.63 -14.06 -11.36
C LEU A 18 3.59 -14.09 -12.91
N PRO A 19 2.67 -14.88 -13.51
CA PRO A 19 2.39 -14.82 -14.94
C PRO A 19 2.12 -13.40 -15.42
N HIS A 20 2.37 -13.16 -16.71
CA HIS A 20 2.08 -11.88 -17.39
C HIS A 20 2.73 -10.61 -16.82
N THR A 21 3.56 -10.69 -15.78
CA THR A 21 4.30 -9.54 -15.18
C THR A 21 5.08 -8.72 -16.22
N LYS A 22 5.63 -9.35 -17.28
CA LYS A 22 6.29 -8.62 -18.39
C LYS A 22 5.32 -7.76 -19.22
N ARG A 23 4.04 -8.13 -19.31
CA ARG A 23 2.98 -7.33 -19.96
C ARG A 23 2.56 -6.16 -19.08
N LEU A 24 2.32 -6.41 -17.78
CA LEU A 24 2.10 -5.36 -16.78
C LEU A 24 3.22 -4.30 -16.83
N LEU A 25 4.49 -4.70 -16.75
CA LEU A 25 5.62 -3.77 -16.76
C LEU A 25 5.71 -2.97 -18.06
N LYS A 26 5.35 -3.56 -19.21
CA LYS A 26 5.27 -2.83 -20.49
C LYS A 26 4.19 -1.73 -20.45
N GLU A 27 3.02 -2.04 -19.91
CA GLU A 27 1.93 -1.07 -19.71
C GLU A 27 2.36 0.03 -18.73
N MET A 28 2.99 -0.33 -17.59
CA MET A 28 3.50 0.63 -16.61
C MET A 28 4.52 1.61 -17.21
N ILE A 29 5.41 1.16 -18.11
CA ILE A 29 6.36 2.03 -18.80
C ILE A 29 5.64 3.09 -19.67
N VAL A 30 4.48 2.76 -20.26
CA VAL A 30 3.67 3.69 -21.05
C VAL A 30 2.89 4.66 -20.17
N LEU A 31 2.42 4.22 -18.99
CA LEU A 31 1.61 5.06 -18.10
C LEU A 31 2.42 5.92 -17.12
N HIS A 32 3.60 5.46 -16.71
CA HIS A 32 4.44 6.15 -15.74
C HIS A 32 4.72 7.62 -16.08
N PRO A 33 5.09 8.01 -17.33
CA PRO A 33 5.25 9.43 -17.70
C PRO A 33 3.97 10.26 -17.49
N HIS A 34 2.79 9.69 -17.80
CA HIS A 34 1.53 10.41 -17.66
C HIS A 34 1.20 10.79 -16.21
N LEU A 35 1.70 10.03 -15.22
CA LEU A 35 1.52 10.33 -13.80
C LEU A 35 2.25 11.61 -13.34
N TYR A 36 3.23 12.10 -14.13
CA TYR A 36 3.89 13.38 -13.92
C TYR A 36 3.25 14.52 -14.74
N THR A 37 2.36 14.20 -15.69
CA THR A 37 1.62 15.19 -16.50
C THR A 37 0.17 15.39 -16.05
N LEU A 38 -0.37 14.52 -15.19
CA LEU A 38 -1.66 14.75 -14.53
C LEU A 38 -1.59 15.99 -13.62
N SER A 39 -0.48 16.12 -12.89
CA SER A 39 -0.31 17.12 -11.83
C SER A 39 -0.32 18.55 -12.35
N ASN A 40 -1.51 19.17 -12.29
CA ASN A 40 -1.59 20.58 -11.99
C ASN A 40 -0.95 20.78 -10.61
N LEU A 41 0.04 21.68 -10.53
CA LEU A 41 1.12 21.70 -9.52
C LEU A 41 0.71 21.84 -8.04
N ASN A 42 -0.58 21.94 -7.73
CA ASN A 42 -1.12 22.10 -6.38
C ASN A 42 -1.55 20.76 -5.74
N ASN A 43 -1.71 19.69 -6.52
CA ASN A 43 -2.19 18.40 -6.02
C ASN A 43 -1.03 17.41 -5.81
N TRP A 44 -0.79 17.05 -4.53
CA TRP A 44 0.31 16.19 -4.09
C TRP A 44 0.01 14.68 -4.17
N ARG A 45 -1.24 14.32 -4.50
CA ARG A 45 -1.73 12.95 -4.70
C ARG A 45 -2.74 12.95 -5.83
N GLU A 46 -2.34 12.42 -6.98
CA GLU A 46 -3.20 12.29 -8.15
C GLU A 46 -3.05 10.92 -8.80
N GLY A 47 -4.17 10.37 -9.29
CA GLY A 47 -4.21 9.10 -10.00
C GLY A 47 -5.08 9.16 -11.25
N ILE A 48 -4.96 8.12 -12.08
CA ILE A 48 -5.74 8.00 -13.31
C ILE A 48 -7.24 7.95 -12.95
N PRO A 49 -8.09 8.87 -13.45
CA PRO A 49 -9.51 8.94 -13.10
C PRO A 49 -10.24 7.62 -13.37
N GLY A 50 -11.21 7.28 -12.51
CA GLY A 50 -11.81 5.94 -12.40
C GLY A 50 -12.14 5.23 -13.73
N LEU A 51 -12.82 5.91 -14.65
CA LEU A 51 -13.19 5.33 -15.96
C LEU A 51 -11.97 4.98 -16.84
N ARG A 52 -10.86 5.71 -16.73
CA ARG A 52 -9.63 5.41 -17.50
C ARG A 52 -8.89 4.19 -16.97
N LYS A 53 -9.09 3.80 -15.70
CA LYS A 53 -8.46 2.60 -15.11
C LYS A 53 -8.82 1.32 -15.88
N PHE A 54 -10.05 1.24 -16.39
CA PHE A 54 -10.54 0.11 -17.19
C PHE A 54 -9.97 0.04 -18.62
N LEU A 55 -9.26 1.07 -19.09
CA LEU A 55 -8.59 1.04 -20.39
C LEU A 55 -7.28 0.23 -20.37
N HIS A 56 -6.77 -0.07 -19.17
CA HIS A 56 -5.47 -0.71 -18.96
C HIS A 56 -5.64 -2.18 -18.59
N THR A 57 -6.23 -2.93 -19.52
CA THR A 57 -6.63 -4.34 -19.35
C THR A 57 -5.50 -5.24 -18.84
N GLU A 58 -4.24 -4.96 -19.19
CA GLU A 58 -3.06 -5.68 -18.70
C GLU A 58 -2.90 -5.64 -17.17
N ILE A 59 -3.32 -4.54 -16.53
CA ILE A 59 -3.26 -4.39 -15.07
C ILE A 59 -4.34 -5.26 -14.41
N LEU A 60 -5.55 -5.24 -14.98
CA LEU A 60 -6.68 -6.04 -14.50
C LEU A 60 -6.40 -7.54 -14.67
N LEU A 61 -5.89 -7.95 -15.84
CA LEU A 61 -5.51 -9.35 -16.12
C LEU A 61 -4.35 -9.85 -15.24
N TRP A 62 -3.44 -8.97 -14.82
CA TRP A 62 -2.40 -9.34 -13.86
C TRP A 62 -2.97 -9.47 -12.43
N GLY A 63 -3.84 -8.54 -12.01
CA GLY A 63 -4.51 -8.58 -10.71
C GLY A 63 -5.47 -9.77 -10.55
N LEU A 64 -6.07 -10.22 -11.66
CA LEU A 64 -6.92 -11.41 -11.75
C LEU A 64 -6.16 -12.69 -12.14
N GLY A 65 -4.82 -12.66 -12.12
CA GLY A 65 -4.00 -13.83 -12.46
C GLY A 65 -4.08 -14.92 -11.41
N GLU A 66 -4.46 -16.14 -11.82
CA GLU A 66 -4.66 -17.34 -10.98
C GLU A 66 -3.65 -17.48 -9.82
N ARG A 67 -2.35 -17.48 -10.12
CA ARG A 67 -1.28 -17.59 -9.09
C ARG A 67 -1.31 -16.47 -8.03
N LEU A 68 -1.77 -15.27 -8.35
CA LEU A 68 -1.93 -14.19 -7.36
C LEU A 68 -3.17 -14.43 -6.51
N LEU A 69 -4.29 -14.84 -7.13
CA LEU A 69 -5.52 -15.20 -6.42
C LEU A 69 -5.25 -16.36 -5.44
N ASP A 70 -4.56 -17.42 -5.89
CA ASP A 70 -4.09 -18.53 -5.03
C ASP A 70 -3.37 -18.05 -3.77
N ILE A 71 -2.41 -17.14 -3.93
CA ILE A 71 -1.57 -16.63 -2.82
C ILE A 71 -2.44 -15.84 -1.82
N VAL A 72 -3.43 -15.09 -2.31
CA VAL A 72 -4.30 -14.25 -1.48
C VAL A 72 -5.40 -15.08 -0.82
N GLU A 73 -6.02 -16.06 -1.51
CA GLU A 73 -6.99 -16.99 -0.93
C GLU A 73 -6.36 -17.87 0.17
N ASN A 74 -5.16 -18.41 -0.06
CA ASN A 74 -4.43 -19.18 0.95
C ASN A 74 -3.98 -18.34 2.17
N TYR A 75 -3.95 -17.01 2.03
CA TYR A 75 -3.64 -16.08 3.12
C TYR A 75 -4.88 -15.65 3.91
N ILE A 76 -5.94 -15.21 3.22
CA ILE A 76 -7.21 -14.74 3.85
C ILE A 76 -8.04 -15.92 4.38
N GLY A 77 -8.02 -17.06 3.69
CA GLY A 77 -8.82 -18.25 3.99
C GLY A 77 -10.28 -18.16 3.52
N LEU A 78 -10.58 -17.29 2.55
CA LEU A 78 -11.91 -17.05 1.98
C LEU A 78 -11.81 -16.80 0.46
N PRO A 79 -12.89 -17.02 -0.32
CA PRO A 79 -12.97 -16.60 -1.72
C PRO A 79 -12.82 -15.09 -1.88
N LEU A 80 -12.22 -14.64 -2.99
CA LEU A 80 -11.94 -13.21 -3.22
C LEU A 80 -13.04 -12.46 -3.96
N LEU A 81 -13.20 -11.18 -3.58
CA LEU A 81 -13.77 -10.14 -4.43
C LEU A 81 -12.62 -9.22 -4.89
N PHE A 82 -12.41 -9.10 -6.19
CA PHE A 82 -11.41 -8.17 -6.73
C PHE A 82 -11.95 -6.74 -6.69
N HIS A 83 -11.55 -5.98 -5.67
CA HIS A 83 -12.07 -4.61 -5.41
C HIS A 83 -11.68 -3.59 -6.50
N GLY A 84 -10.62 -3.87 -7.27
CA GLY A 84 -10.13 -3.00 -8.35
C GLY A 84 -8.65 -2.65 -8.19
N VAL A 85 -8.23 -1.60 -8.89
CA VAL A 85 -6.84 -1.11 -8.88
C VAL A 85 -6.81 0.41 -8.71
N ASP A 86 -5.73 0.92 -8.15
CA ASP A 86 -5.38 2.34 -8.18
C ASP A 86 -3.99 2.54 -8.78
N LEU A 87 -3.84 3.59 -9.59
CA LEU A 87 -2.57 3.97 -10.19
C LEU A 87 -2.41 5.49 -10.07
N ARG A 88 -1.49 5.88 -9.19
CA ARG A 88 -1.31 7.26 -8.73
C ARG A 88 0.15 7.60 -8.48
N ARG A 89 0.42 8.90 -8.43
CA ARG A 89 1.66 9.49 -7.92
C ARG A 89 1.37 10.14 -6.57
N ASP A 90 2.02 9.66 -5.52
CA ASP A 90 2.08 10.30 -4.21
C ASP A 90 3.42 11.05 -4.12
N ALA A 91 3.42 12.34 -3.76
CA ALA A 91 4.65 13.15 -3.66
C ALA A 91 5.34 12.97 -2.28
N ALA A 92 6.68 12.92 -2.24
CA ALA A 92 7.46 12.67 -1.01
C ALA A 92 7.69 13.91 -0.12
N ASP A 93 7.21 15.06 -0.57
CA ASP A 93 7.29 16.39 0.05
C ASP A 93 5.89 16.94 0.46
N ALA A 94 4.85 16.13 0.29
CA ALA A 94 3.47 16.50 0.57
C ALA A 94 3.18 16.78 2.06
N PRO A 95 2.16 17.59 2.38
CA PRO A 95 1.64 17.69 3.75
C PRO A 95 1.22 16.32 4.32
N LEU A 96 1.40 16.14 5.63
CA LEU A 96 0.82 15.02 6.38
C LEU A 96 -0.69 15.26 6.52
N THR A 97 -1.49 14.62 5.67
CA THR A 97 -2.96 14.55 5.80
C THR A 97 -3.48 13.15 5.49
N ASP A 98 -4.70 12.87 5.95
CA ASP A 98 -5.46 11.66 5.62
C ASP A 98 -4.63 10.38 5.81
N ALA A 99 -4.46 9.57 4.75
CA ALA A 99 -3.71 8.31 4.75
C ALA A 99 -2.18 8.44 5.00
N ARG A 100 -1.66 9.65 5.26
CA ARG A 100 -0.29 9.89 5.76
C ARG A 100 -0.21 10.02 7.28
N HIS A 101 -1.33 9.96 7.99
CA HIS A 101 -1.35 9.67 9.42
C HIS A 101 -1.42 8.17 9.66
N TRP A 102 -1.03 7.76 10.85
CA TRP A 102 -1.21 6.40 11.34
C TRP A 102 -2.70 6.07 11.41
N HIS A 103 -3.17 5.12 10.60
CA HIS A 103 -4.57 4.66 10.62
C HIS A 103 -4.68 3.15 10.38
N ARG A 104 -5.82 2.57 10.78
CA ARG A 104 -6.30 1.29 10.26
C ARG A 104 -7.39 1.62 9.26
N ASP A 105 -7.20 1.20 8.01
CA ASP A 105 -8.23 1.26 6.99
C ASP A 105 -9.53 0.62 7.49
N ILE A 106 -10.66 1.30 7.34
CA ILE A 106 -11.95 0.87 7.91
C ILE A 106 -12.51 -0.35 7.17
N GLU A 107 -12.02 -0.62 5.95
CA GLU A 107 -12.38 -1.76 5.09
C GLU A 107 -11.55 -3.04 5.38
N ASP A 108 -10.50 -2.96 6.21
CA ASP A 108 -9.39 -3.94 6.17
C ASP A 108 -9.57 -5.23 6.98
N GLU A 109 -10.72 -5.49 7.62
CA GLU A 109 -10.89 -6.70 8.47
C GLU A 109 -10.50 -8.00 7.75
N ARG A 110 -10.74 -8.08 6.42
CA ARG A 110 -10.27 -9.17 5.54
C ARG A 110 -9.85 -8.70 4.14
N MET A 111 -9.09 -7.60 4.04
CA MET A 111 -8.51 -7.16 2.76
C MET A 111 -7.03 -7.59 2.61
N VAL A 112 -6.55 -7.69 1.37
CA VAL A 112 -5.12 -7.69 1.02
C VAL A 112 -4.89 -6.64 -0.06
N LYS A 113 -3.93 -5.73 0.18
CA LYS A 113 -3.52 -4.69 -0.77
C LYS A 113 -2.15 -5.05 -1.34
N VAL A 114 -2.02 -4.97 -2.67
CA VAL A 114 -0.75 -5.18 -3.38
C VAL A 114 -0.26 -3.84 -3.88
N ILE A 115 0.80 -3.31 -3.25
CA ILE A 115 1.44 -2.05 -3.63
C ILE A 115 2.66 -2.36 -4.50
N ILE A 116 2.75 -1.73 -5.67
CA ILE A 116 3.86 -1.87 -6.61
C ILE A 116 4.47 -0.50 -6.84
N TYR A 117 5.74 -0.33 -6.46
CA TYR A 117 6.50 0.87 -6.79
C TYR A 117 6.96 0.84 -8.26
N LEU A 118 6.73 1.93 -8.98
CA LEU A 118 7.15 2.09 -10.38
C LEU A 118 8.48 2.85 -10.52
N ASN A 119 8.99 3.39 -9.42
CA ASN A 119 10.28 4.05 -9.26
C ASN A 119 10.99 3.48 -8.01
N ASN A 120 12.29 3.72 -7.89
CA ASN A 120 12.99 3.44 -6.64
C ASN A 120 12.48 4.38 -5.54
N VAL A 121 12.14 3.83 -4.37
CA VAL A 121 11.74 4.57 -3.17
C VAL A 121 12.71 4.24 -2.05
N GLY A 122 13.45 5.26 -1.60
CA GLY A 122 14.31 5.19 -0.40
C GLY A 122 13.56 5.66 0.85
N VAL A 123 14.26 5.76 1.98
CA VAL A 123 13.69 6.19 3.28
C VAL A 123 13.04 7.59 3.19
N THR A 124 13.68 8.52 2.49
CA THR A 124 13.18 9.89 2.20
C THR A 124 12.14 9.95 1.08
N GLY A 125 11.81 8.83 0.44
CA GLY A 125 11.08 8.78 -0.84
C GLY A 125 9.58 8.53 -0.76
N GLY A 126 8.96 8.59 0.41
CA GLY A 126 7.57 8.15 0.60
C GLY A 126 7.39 6.62 0.69
N PRO A 127 8.20 5.86 1.47
CA PRO A 127 7.96 4.43 1.66
C PRO A 127 6.65 4.18 2.43
N TYR A 128 6.04 3.03 2.17
CA TYR A 128 4.86 2.54 2.86
C TYR A 128 5.29 2.03 4.24
N GLU A 129 4.88 2.77 5.26
CA GLU A 129 5.03 2.36 6.64
C GLU A 129 3.86 1.45 7.00
N TYR A 130 4.25 0.24 7.37
CA TYR A 130 3.35 -0.80 7.84
C TYR A 130 3.93 -1.35 9.13
N ILE A 131 3.15 -2.20 9.77
CA ILE A 131 3.57 -2.79 11.02
C ILE A 131 3.46 -4.35 11.06
N PRO A 132 4.41 -5.02 11.76
CA PRO A 132 4.20 -6.31 12.43
C PRO A 132 2.88 -6.46 13.22
N ARG A 133 1.97 -7.28 12.71
CA ARG A 133 0.68 -7.66 13.35
C ARG A 133 0.78 -8.12 14.83
N SER A 134 1.95 -8.57 15.27
CA SER A 134 2.18 -9.11 16.62
C SER A 134 2.04 -8.11 17.77
N TYR A 135 2.13 -6.80 17.50
CA TYR A 135 2.06 -5.74 18.53
C TYR A 135 0.80 -4.87 18.35
N THR A 136 -0.03 -5.17 17.35
CA THR A 136 -1.31 -4.49 17.07
C THR A 136 -2.21 -4.39 18.28
N GLU A 137 -2.40 -5.51 18.97
CA GLU A 137 -3.27 -5.54 20.15
C GLU A 137 -2.68 -4.79 21.35
N HIS A 138 -1.36 -4.53 21.34
CA HIS A 138 -0.73 -3.66 22.33
C HIS A 138 -1.11 -2.20 22.08
N LEU A 139 -0.91 -1.66 20.87
CA LEU A 139 -1.31 -0.27 20.59
C LEU A 139 -2.84 -0.05 20.63
N ASN A 140 -3.64 -1.01 20.16
CA ASN A 140 -5.10 -0.99 20.33
C ASN A 140 -5.52 -0.81 21.80
N THR A 141 -4.76 -1.40 22.73
CA THR A 141 -5.00 -1.31 24.18
C THR A 141 -4.40 -0.03 24.78
N ALA A 142 -3.15 0.31 24.43
CA ALA A 142 -2.42 1.43 25.01
C ALA A 142 -2.99 2.80 24.62
N LEU A 143 -3.55 2.91 23.40
CA LEU A 143 -4.14 4.14 22.86
C LEU A 143 -5.67 4.14 22.90
N ASP A 144 -6.29 3.12 23.51
CA ASP A 144 -7.72 2.76 23.39
C ASP A 144 -8.25 2.82 21.94
N TYR A 145 -7.39 2.58 20.95
CA TYR A 145 -7.72 2.83 19.54
C TYR A 145 -8.88 1.94 19.03
N LYS A 146 -9.77 2.57 18.24
CA LYS A 146 -10.91 1.92 17.59
C LYS A 146 -10.90 2.15 16.07
N SER A 147 -10.78 3.43 15.69
CA SER A 147 -10.86 3.93 14.30
C SER A 147 -10.33 5.35 14.22
N GLY A 148 -9.92 5.80 13.03
CA GLY A 148 -9.46 7.17 12.77
C GLY A 148 -7.95 7.27 12.63
N PHE A 149 -7.44 8.50 12.77
CA PHE A 149 -6.03 8.86 12.59
C PHE A 149 -5.33 9.09 13.93
N ILE A 150 -4.06 8.67 14.00
CA ILE A 150 -3.12 8.86 15.11
C ILE A 150 -1.88 9.60 14.58
N SER A 151 -1.26 10.41 15.42
CA SER A 151 -0.06 11.20 15.07
C SER A 151 1.24 10.46 15.42
N ASP A 152 2.38 10.92 14.93
CA ASP A 152 3.68 10.28 15.18
C ASP A 152 4.07 10.34 16.66
N GLU A 153 3.71 11.44 17.34
CA GLU A 153 3.98 11.67 18.76
C GLU A 153 3.19 10.67 19.62
N ALA A 154 1.94 10.42 19.29
CA ALA A 154 1.10 9.46 20.02
C ALA A 154 1.59 8.01 19.87
N ILE A 155 2.17 7.65 18.72
CA ILE A 155 2.90 6.39 18.55
C ILE A 155 4.16 6.38 19.42
N ALA A 156 5.03 7.39 19.27
CA ALA A 156 6.31 7.47 19.98
C ALA A 156 6.17 7.45 21.52
N ASP A 157 5.16 8.13 22.08
CA ASP A 157 4.90 8.12 23.52
C ASP A 157 4.38 6.77 24.02
N SER A 158 3.63 6.02 23.20
CA SER A 158 3.27 4.62 23.51
C SER A 158 4.45 3.65 23.37
N ASP A 159 5.46 4.01 22.56
CA ASP A 159 6.54 3.14 22.11
C ASP A 159 7.87 3.31 22.87
N ARG A 160 7.81 3.58 24.18
CA ARG A 160 8.96 3.39 25.10
C ARG A 160 9.44 1.92 25.20
N GLY A 161 8.91 1.01 24.37
CA GLY A 161 9.19 -0.42 24.33
C GLY A 161 9.16 -1.06 22.93
N ASN A 162 9.66 -0.36 21.89
CA ASN A 162 9.79 -0.84 20.49
C ASN A 162 8.47 -1.09 19.73
N ILE A 163 7.91 -0.01 19.13
CA ILE A 163 7.04 0.13 17.92
C ILE A 163 5.96 -0.97 17.68
N ASN A 164 4.80 -0.68 17.06
CA ASN A 164 4.00 -1.82 16.54
C ASN A 164 2.44 -1.82 16.32
N LEU A 165 1.66 -0.77 15.96
CA LEU A 165 0.66 -0.77 14.81
C LEU A 165 -0.14 0.51 14.61
N LEU A 166 -0.02 1.07 13.39
CA LEU A 166 -1.06 1.44 12.41
C LEU A 166 -0.42 1.37 10.98
N LEU A 167 -1.01 1.99 9.95
CA LEU A 167 -0.43 2.17 8.60
C LEU A 167 -0.20 3.65 8.25
N LYS A 168 0.85 3.97 7.49
CA LYS A 168 1.24 5.34 7.09
C LYS A 168 2.09 5.37 5.79
N ILE A 169 2.32 6.56 5.23
CA ILE A 169 3.39 6.85 4.25
C ILE A 169 4.28 7.97 4.84
N SER A 170 5.56 7.69 5.10
CA SER A 170 6.49 8.66 5.71
C SER A 170 7.13 9.60 4.69
N ASN A 171 7.20 10.89 5.04
CA ASN A 171 8.18 11.81 4.48
C ASN A 171 9.23 12.06 5.56
N SER A 172 10.44 11.50 5.43
CA SER A 172 11.56 11.88 6.31
C SER A 172 12.25 13.11 5.73
N ILE A 173 12.19 14.21 6.48
CA ILE A 173 12.97 15.43 6.25
C ILE A 173 14.02 15.47 7.36
N ASP A 174 15.29 15.39 6.97
CA ASP A 174 16.45 15.70 7.81
C ASP A 174 16.73 17.22 7.80
#